data_AF-A0A496MWL1-F1
#
_entry.id   AF-A0A496MWL1-F1
#
_cell.length_a   1.000
_cell.length_b   1.000
_cell.length_c   1.000
_cell.angle_alpha   90.00
_cell.angle_beta   90.00
_cell.angle_gamma   90.00
#
_symmetry.space_group_name_H-M   'P 1'
#
loop_
_entity.id
_entity.type
_entity.pdbx_description
1 polymer ?
#
loop_
_entity_poly.entity_id
_entity_poly.type
_entity_poly.pdbx_seq_one_letter_code
_entity_poly.pdbx_strand_id
1 'polypeptide(L)'
;MITPAMLRRGIIPQTHTTTDGVTAAQAHTALAELLTVGFIADPQELQQLSLEELVNLITQAGTTIGANRTWQPMFPGFPEQVATMPDIELFLTQIYHYLTYGRWRPDIEKTFERTKLAHTDWTQNFRRLTLVELTP
;
A
#
# COMPACT_ATOMS: atom_id res chain seq x y z
N MET A 1 5.83 -8.53 16.29
CA MET A 1 6.17 -7.46 15.30
C MET A 1 5.60 -7.85 13.94
N ILE A 2 4.65 -7.08 13.41
CA ILE A 2 4.06 -7.32 12.07
C ILE A 2 5.06 -6.83 11.01
N THR A 3 5.40 -7.66 10.03
CA THR A 3 6.32 -7.28 8.95
C THR A 3 5.61 -7.17 7.60
N PRO A 4 6.10 -6.34 6.66
CA PRO A 4 5.53 -6.25 5.31
C PRO A 4 5.49 -7.60 4.57
N ALA A 5 6.47 -8.48 4.82
CA ALA A 5 6.51 -9.82 4.21
C ALA A 5 5.33 -10.70 4.64
N MET A 6 4.91 -10.59 5.91
CA MET A 6 3.78 -11.34 6.46
C MET A 6 2.46 -10.85 5.87
N LEU A 7 2.26 -9.52 5.80
CA LEU A 7 1.06 -8.94 5.20
C LEU A 7 0.94 -9.27 3.71
N ARG A 8 2.04 -9.27 2.96
CA ARG A 8 2.04 -9.71 1.55
C ARG A 8 1.62 -11.15 1.37
N ARG A 9 1.89 -12.01 2.36
CA ARG A 9 1.49 -13.42 2.42
C ARG A 9 0.12 -13.65 3.05
N GLY A 10 -0.57 -12.60 3.49
CA GLY A 10 -1.89 -12.73 4.09
C GLY A 10 -1.87 -13.09 5.58
N ILE A 11 -0.77 -12.84 6.30
CA ILE A 11 -0.60 -13.33 7.68
C ILE A 11 -0.63 -12.16 8.66
N ILE A 12 -1.50 -12.27 9.68
CA ILE A 12 -1.48 -11.46 10.89
C ILE A 12 -0.88 -12.33 12.00
N PRO A 13 0.34 -12.03 12.49
CA PRO A 13 0.89 -12.77 13.62
C PRO A 13 0.15 -12.41 14.89
N GLN A 14 -0.35 -13.42 15.60
CA GLN A 14 -0.80 -13.26 16.96
C GLN A 14 0.41 -13.37 17.89
N THR A 15 0.80 -12.26 18.52
CA THR A 15 1.94 -12.21 19.45
C THR A 15 1.56 -12.45 20.90
N HIS A 16 0.31 -12.15 21.27
CA HIS A 16 -0.26 -12.44 22.57
C HIS A 16 -1.71 -12.90 22.42
N THR A 17 -2.14 -13.89 23.19
CA THR A 17 -3.55 -14.05 23.54
C THR A 17 -3.90 -12.91 24.48
N THR A 18 -4.31 -11.75 23.94
CA THR A 18 -4.75 -10.62 24.76
C THR A 18 -5.96 -11.03 25.60
N THR A 19 -5.98 -10.67 26.88
CA THR A 19 -7.17 -10.77 27.74
C THR A 19 -8.22 -9.71 27.41
N ASP A 20 -7.81 -8.60 26.80
CA ASP A 20 -8.67 -7.49 26.39
C ASP A 20 -8.65 -7.37 24.86
N GLY A 21 -9.60 -8.05 24.22
CA GLY A 21 -9.89 -7.90 22.79
C GLY A 21 -10.55 -6.56 22.48
N VAL A 22 -10.52 -6.15 21.21
CA VAL A 22 -11.23 -4.95 20.76
C VAL A 22 -12.72 -5.20 20.58
N THR A 23 -13.52 -4.14 20.68
CA THR A 23 -14.96 -4.21 20.44
C THR A 23 -15.29 -4.52 18.97
N ALA A 24 -16.48 -5.08 18.71
CA ALA A 24 -16.95 -5.32 17.35
C ALA A 24 -16.96 -4.05 16.49
N ALA A 25 -17.30 -2.89 17.07
CA ALA A 25 -17.27 -1.61 16.35
C ALA A 25 -15.85 -1.24 15.89
N GLN A 26 -14.85 -1.38 16.76
CA GLN A 26 -13.45 -1.12 16.41
C GLN A 26 -12.94 -2.09 15.33
N ALA A 27 -13.31 -3.37 15.41
CA ALA A 27 -12.95 -4.36 14.40
C ALA A 27 -13.56 -4.07 13.02
N HIS A 28 -14.84 -3.64 12.97
CA HIS A 28 -15.48 -3.25 11.71
C HIS A 28 -14.88 -1.97 11.13
N THR A 29 -14.56 -0.98 11.96
CA THR A 29 -13.84 0.22 11.51
C THR A 29 -12.47 -0.14 10.95
N ALA A 30 -11.72 -1.01 11.63
CA ALA A 30 -10.43 -1.49 11.15
C ALA A 30 -10.54 -2.26 9.83
N LEU A 31 -11.59 -3.08 9.65
CA LEU A 31 -11.87 -3.72 8.37
C LEU A 31 -12.11 -2.67 7.28
N ALA A 32 -12.91 -1.63 7.54
CA ALA A 32 -13.16 -0.57 6.58
C ALA A 32 -11.85 0.12 6.14
N GLU A 33 -10.97 0.45 7.11
CA GLU A 33 -9.65 1.00 6.83
C GLU A 33 -8.77 0.04 6.01
N LEU A 34 -8.75 -1.26 6.36
CA LEU A 34 -8.01 -2.28 5.60
C LEU A 34 -8.51 -2.43 4.16
N LEU A 35 -9.82 -2.31 3.94
CA LEU A 35 -10.40 -2.34 2.59
C LEU A 35 -9.92 -1.16 1.75
N THR A 36 -9.74 0.04 2.33
CA THR A 36 -9.21 1.19 1.58
C THR A 36 -7.78 0.95 1.06
N VAL A 37 -7.01 0.12 1.76
CA VAL A 37 -5.63 -0.26 1.40
C VAL A 37 -5.56 -1.62 0.67
N GLY A 38 -6.70 -2.21 0.30
CA GLY A 38 -6.77 -3.42 -0.53
C GLY A 38 -6.61 -4.76 0.21
N PHE A 39 -6.77 -4.75 1.54
CA PHE A 39 -6.76 -5.95 2.37
C PHE A 39 -8.17 -6.27 2.88
N ILE A 40 -8.46 -7.55 3.09
CA ILE A 40 -9.69 -8.00 3.76
C ILE A 40 -9.31 -8.90 4.93
N ALA A 41 -10.04 -8.81 6.03
CA ALA A 41 -9.87 -9.65 7.21
C ALA A 41 -11.24 -10.03 7.77
N ASP A 42 -11.31 -11.10 8.56
CA ASP A 42 -12.52 -11.41 9.32
C ASP A 42 -12.62 -10.50 10.56
N PRO A 43 -13.71 -9.73 10.74
CA PRO A 43 -13.92 -8.93 11.95
C PRO A 43 -13.85 -9.73 13.25
N GLN A 44 -14.15 -11.04 13.24
CA GLN A 44 -14.04 -11.90 14.41
C GLN A 44 -12.59 -12.19 14.78
N GLU A 45 -11.71 -12.35 13.79
CA GLU A 45 -10.27 -12.51 14.01
C GLU A 45 -9.66 -11.19 14.52
N LEU A 46 -10.06 -10.06 13.96
CA LEU A 46 -9.59 -8.74 14.39
C LEU A 46 -9.97 -8.43 15.85
N GLN A 47 -11.08 -8.96 16.36
CA GLN A 47 -11.49 -8.81 17.77
C GLN A 47 -10.52 -9.47 18.75
N GLN A 48 -9.74 -10.44 18.29
CA GLN A 48 -8.75 -11.15 19.10
C GLN A 48 -7.44 -10.36 19.27
N LEU A 49 -7.28 -9.26 18.53
CA LEU A 49 -6.13 -8.38 18.66
C LEU A 49 -6.38 -7.35 19.76
N SER A 50 -5.30 -6.94 20.41
CA SER A 50 -5.32 -5.74 21.24
C SER A 50 -5.49 -4.49 20.37
N LEU A 51 -5.92 -3.37 20.97
CA LEU A 51 -6.05 -2.10 20.25
C LEU A 51 -4.72 -1.65 19.63
N GLU A 52 -3.60 -1.87 20.32
CA GLU A 52 -2.27 -1.53 19.83
C GLU A 52 -1.88 -2.39 18.61
N GLU A 53 -2.13 -3.70 18.66
CA GLU A 53 -1.88 -4.60 17.53
C GLU A 53 -2.75 -4.25 16.32
N LEU A 54 -4.01 -3.85 16.53
CA LEU A 54 -4.93 -3.44 15.48
C LEU A 54 -4.47 -2.15 14.79
N VAL A 55 -4.08 -1.13 15.57
CA VAL A 55 -3.54 0.13 15.04
C VAL A 55 -2.22 -0.11 14.29
N ASN A 56 -1.35 -0.95 14.83
CA ASN A 56 -0.10 -1.33 14.18
C ASN A 56 -0.38 -2.08 12.86
N LEU A 57 -1.36 -2.99 12.83
CA LEU A 57 -1.76 -3.72 11.63
C LEU A 57 -2.16 -2.76 10.49
N ILE A 58 -3.07 -1.82 10.76
CA ILE A 58 -3.52 -0.83 9.76
C ILE A 58 -2.34 0.00 9.26
N THR A 59 -1.48 0.46 10.18
CA THR A 59 -0.31 1.28 9.86
C THR A 59 0.69 0.52 8.97
N GLN A 60 0.96 -0.76 9.29
CA GLN A 60 1.85 -1.60 8.50
C GLN A 60 1.24 -1.98 7.15
N ALA A 61 -0.08 -2.18 7.07
CA ALA A 61 -0.79 -2.44 5.81
C ALA A 61 -0.65 -1.25 4.85
N GLY A 62 -0.91 -0.03 5.32
CA GLY A 62 -0.72 1.19 4.53
C GLY A 62 0.73 1.39 4.10
N THR A 63 1.69 1.12 4.98
CA THR A 63 3.13 1.20 4.65
C THR A 63 3.53 0.16 3.60
N THR A 64 2.94 -1.04 3.64
CA THR A 64 3.27 -2.15 2.73
C THR A 64 2.88 -1.85 1.29
N ILE A 65 1.75 -1.16 1.08
CA ILE A 65 1.30 -0.71 -0.25
C ILE A 65 1.89 0.64 -0.66
N GLY A 66 2.65 1.30 0.23
CA GLY A 66 3.23 2.61 -0.01
C GLY A 66 2.22 3.77 0.06
N ALA A 67 1.07 3.58 0.71
CA ALA A 67 0.08 4.64 0.93
C ALA A 67 0.59 5.76 1.85
N ASN A 68 1.66 5.51 2.59
CA ASN A 68 2.37 6.53 3.36
C ASN A 68 3.28 7.43 2.49
N ARG A 69 3.31 7.25 1.17
CA ARG A 69 4.16 8.03 0.26
C ARG A 69 3.31 8.73 -0.79
N THR A 70 3.60 10.01 -0.99
CA THR A 70 3.08 10.75 -2.15
C THR A 70 3.88 10.38 -3.38
N TRP A 71 3.34 9.49 -4.22
CA TRP A 71 3.96 9.14 -5.49
C TRP A 71 3.73 10.25 -6.52
N GLN A 72 4.80 11.01 -6.81
CA GLN A 72 4.84 11.92 -7.94
C GLN A 72 5.60 11.26 -9.09
N PRO A 73 4.95 10.97 -10.23
CA PRO A 73 5.62 10.40 -11.38
C PRO A 73 6.71 11.36 -11.87
N MET A 74 7.83 10.81 -12.35
CA MET A 74 8.93 11.61 -12.93
C MET A 74 8.48 12.34 -14.22
N PHE A 75 7.62 11.68 -14.99
CA PHE A 75 6.98 12.20 -16.19
C PHE A 75 5.48 12.35 -15.91
N PRO A 76 4.95 13.58 -15.73
CA PRO A 76 3.56 13.79 -15.35
C PRO A 76 2.54 13.20 -16.33
N GLY A 77 2.92 12.99 -17.59
CA GLY A 77 2.07 12.45 -18.66
C GLY A 77 2.27 10.99 -18.96
N PHE A 78 2.87 10.24 -18.03
CA PHE A 78 3.01 8.80 -18.18
C PHE A 78 1.62 8.13 -18.34
N PRO A 79 1.44 7.17 -19.27
CA PRO A 79 2.44 6.54 -20.13
C PRO A 79 2.71 7.25 -21.47
N GLU A 80 1.79 8.06 -21.97
CA GLU A 80 1.83 8.66 -23.32
C GLU A 80 3.06 9.55 -23.54
N GLN A 81 3.45 10.34 -22.54
CA GLN A 81 4.64 11.18 -22.61
C GLN A 81 5.91 10.36 -22.85
N VAL A 82 6.05 9.21 -22.19
CA VAL A 82 7.24 8.36 -22.38
C VAL A 82 7.19 7.66 -23.73
N ALA A 83 6.00 7.28 -24.20
CA ALA A 83 5.83 6.65 -25.50
C ALA A 83 6.14 7.58 -26.68
N THR A 84 6.03 8.90 -26.50
CA THR A 84 6.21 9.91 -27.56
C THR A 84 7.55 10.65 -27.50
N MET A 85 8.24 10.61 -26.36
CA MET A 85 9.51 11.31 -26.15
C MET A 85 10.66 10.62 -26.90
N PRO A 86 11.64 11.37 -27.45
CA PRO A 86 12.81 10.77 -28.08
C PRO A 86 13.59 9.88 -27.11
N ASP A 87 14.02 8.70 -27.59
CA ASP A 87 14.78 7.72 -26.79
C ASP A 87 16.03 8.34 -26.13
N ILE A 88 16.71 9.23 -26.84
CA ILE A 88 17.91 9.91 -26.34
C ILE A 88 17.60 10.84 -25.15
N GLU A 89 16.45 11.52 -25.16
CA GLU A 89 16.02 12.37 -24.05
C GLU A 89 15.68 11.51 -22.83
N LEU A 90 14.96 10.40 -23.03
CA LEU A 90 14.68 9.43 -21.98
C LEU A 90 15.97 8.89 -21.37
N PHE A 91 16.94 8.51 -22.20
CA PHE A 91 18.21 7.95 -21.77
C PHE A 91 19.04 8.95 -20.94
N LEU A 92 19.22 10.17 -21.44
CA LEU A 92 19.94 11.23 -20.71
C LEU A 92 19.24 11.57 -19.40
N THR A 93 17.91 11.67 -19.41
CA THR A 93 17.10 11.95 -18.22
C THR A 93 17.31 10.89 -17.14
N GLN A 94 17.40 9.61 -17.51
CA GLN A 94 17.73 8.55 -16.57
C GLN A 94 19.16 8.69 -16.01
N ILE A 95 20.16 8.98 -16.86
CA ILE A 95 21.54 9.21 -16.41
C ILE A 95 21.59 10.32 -15.36
N TYR A 96 21.01 11.50 -15.64
CA TYR A 96 21.00 12.61 -14.70
C TYR A 96 20.25 12.28 -13.40
N HIS A 97 19.11 11.59 -13.49
CA HIS A 97 18.35 11.19 -12.33
C HIS A 97 19.15 10.27 -11.40
N TYR A 98 19.82 9.25 -11.96
CA TYR A 98 20.60 8.32 -11.15
C TYR A 98 21.90 8.93 -10.62
N LEU A 99 22.59 9.76 -11.40
CA LEU A 99 23.78 10.48 -10.93
C LEU A 99 23.49 11.44 -9.77
N THR A 100 22.26 11.95 -9.69
CA THR A 100 21.81 12.85 -8.61
C THR A 100 21.08 12.14 -7.49
N TYR A 101 21.12 10.79 -7.44
CA TYR A 101 20.41 9.98 -6.44
C TYR A 101 18.91 10.30 -6.36
N GLY A 102 18.30 10.58 -7.51
CA GLY A 102 16.89 10.89 -7.65
C GLY A 102 16.47 12.30 -7.21
N ARG A 103 17.42 13.18 -6.89
CA ARG A 103 17.14 14.57 -6.52
C ARG A 103 16.74 15.42 -7.72
N TRP A 104 17.41 15.22 -8.86
CA TRP A 104 17.04 15.93 -10.08
C TRP A 104 15.84 15.28 -10.74
N ARG A 105 14.91 16.12 -11.17
CA ARG A 105 13.75 15.78 -11.98
C ARG A 105 13.65 16.78 -13.12
N PRO A 106 13.26 16.36 -14.33
CA PRO A 106 13.07 17.27 -15.42
C PRO A 106 11.90 18.22 -15.08
N ASP A 107 12.11 19.51 -15.30
CA ASP A 107 11.08 20.52 -15.11
C ASP A 107 10.12 20.49 -16.30
N ILE A 108 9.14 19.60 -16.23
CA ILE A 108 8.18 19.38 -17.31
C ILE A 108 6.81 19.87 -16.85
N GLU A 109 6.54 21.14 -17.10
CA GLU A 109 5.21 21.71 -16.96
C GLU A 109 4.31 21.19 -18.08
N LYS A 110 3.50 20.17 -17.77
CA LYS A 110 2.37 19.78 -18.62
C LYS A 110 1.18 19.44 -17.75
N THR A 111 0.08 20.14 -18.00
CA THR A 111 -1.24 19.83 -17.44
C THR A 111 -1.80 18.67 -18.25
N PHE A 112 -1.70 17.45 -17.72
CA PHE A 112 -2.36 16.29 -18.30
C PHE A 112 -3.76 16.15 -17.70
N GLU A 113 -4.78 16.04 -18.55
CA GLU A 113 -6.08 15.57 -18.08
C GLU A 113 -5.94 14.11 -17.66
N ARG A 114 -6.07 13.84 -16.36
CA ARG A 114 -6.06 12.46 -15.86
C ARG A 114 -7.29 11.75 -16.38
N THR A 115 -7.14 10.91 -17.41
CA THR A 115 -8.19 9.99 -17.83
C THR A 115 -8.52 9.06 -16.66
N LYS A 116 -9.80 8.90 -16.34
CA LYS A 116 -10.23 7.92 -15.33
C LYS A 116 -9.79 6.53 -15.79
N LEU A 117 -9.10 5.81 -14.90
CA LEU A 117 -8.78 4.40 -15.14
C LEU A 117 -10.09 3.63 -15.40
N ALA A 118 -10.03 2.66 -16.30
CA ALA A 118 -11.14 1.74 -16.51
C ALA A 118 -11.53 1.10 -15.17
N HIS A 119 -12.83 0.90 -14.97
CA HIS A 119 -13.33 0.27 -13.74
C HIS A 119 -12.88 -1.19 -13.73
N THR A 120 -11.78 -1.48 -13.06
CA THR A 120 -11.34 -2.85 -12.80
C THR A 120 -12.18 -3.44 -11.68
N ASP A 121 -12.51 -4.72 -11.76
CA ASP A 121 -13.12 -5.44 -10.64
C ASP A 121 -12.09 -5.62 -9.52
N TRP A 122 -12.05 -4.65 -8.60
CA TRP A 122 -11.12 -4.65 -7.47
C TRP A 122 -11.32 -5.86 -6.55
N THR A 123 -12.51 -6.48 -6.59
CA THR A 123 -12.83 -7.66 -5.78
C THR A 123 -12.06 -8.90 -6.20
N GLN A 124 -11.37 -8.89 -7.35
CA GLN A 124 -10.56 -10.03 -7.79
C GLN A 124 -9.14 -10.05 -7.22
N ASN A 125 -8.68 -8.94 -6.63
CA ASN A 125 -7.27 -8.77 -6.21
C ASN A 125 -7.10 -8.37 -4.74
N PHE A 126 -8.07 -8.66 -3.87
CA PHE A 126 -7.91 -8.42 -2.45
C PHE A 126 -6.96 -9.44 -1.82
N ARG A 127 -6.14 -8.97 -0.88
CA ARG A 127 -5.31 -9.85 -0.05
C ARG A 127 -6.08 -10.18 1.21
N ARG A 128 -6.47 -11.44 1.37
CA ARG A 128 -7.05 -11.92 2.62
C ARG A 128 -5.95 -12.03 3.67
N LEU A 129 -6.20 -11.39 4.80
CA LEU A 129 -5.43 -11.50 6.02
C LEU A 129 -6.10 -12.54 6.91
N THR A 130 -5.31 -13.49 7.41
CA THR A 130 -5.72 -14.49 8.37
C THR A 130 -4.81 -14.43 9.59
N LEU A 131 -5.40 -14.55 10.76
CA LEU A 131 -4.70 -14.63 12.02
C LEU A 131 -3.99 -15.98 12.16
N VAL A 132 -2.71 -15.95 12.52
CA VAL A 132 -1.87 -17.15 12.67
C VAL A 132 -1.11 -17.06 13.99
N GLU A 133 -1.25 -18.10 14.81
CA GLU A 133 -0.42 -18.28 16.00
C GLU A 133 1.02 -18.59 15.58
N LEU A 134 1.95 -17.74 15.99
CA LEU A 134 3.38 -18.01 15.79
C LEU A 134 3.81 -19.03 16.85
N THR A 135 3.97 -20.29 16.45
CA THR A 135 4.68 -21.27 17.27
C THR A 135 6.16 -20.88 17.32
N PRO A 136 6.80 -20.85 18.49
CA PRO A 136 8.21 -20.51 18.63
C PRO A 136 9.14 -21.49 17.94
#